data_AF-A0A7K6F019-F1
#
_entry.id   AF-A0A7K6F019-F1
#
_cell.length_a   1.000
_cell.length_b   1.000
_cell.length_c   1.000
_cell.angle_alpha   90.00
_cell.angle_beta   90.00
_cell.angle_gamma   90.00
#
_symmetry.space_group_name_H-M   'P 1'
#
loop_
_entity.id
_entity.type
_entity.pdbx_description
1 polymer ?
#
loop_
_entity_poly.entity_id
_entity_poly.type
_entity_poly.pdbx_seq_one_letter_code
_entity_poly.pdbx_strand_id
1 'polypeptide(L)'
;QQTTNTVEEPLDLIRLSLDERIYVKMRNDRELRGRLHAYDQHLNMILGDVEETVTTIEIDEETYEEIYKSTKRNIPMLFVRGDGVVLVAPPLRVG
;
A
#
# COMPACT_ATOMS: atom_id res chain seq x y z
N GLN A 1 25.14 6.87 -16.99
CA GLN A 1 24.92 8.03 -16.11
C GLN A 1 24.82 7.50 -14.70
N GLN A 2 25.60 8.06 -13.78
CA GLN A 2 25.70 7.58 -12.40
C GLN A 2 24.40 7.96 -11.69
N THR A 3 23.49 7.01 -11.48
CA THR A 3 22.27 7.25 -10.70
C THR A 3 22.70 7.45 -9.26
N THR A 4 22.71 8.70 -8.82
CA THR A 4 22.93 9.02 -7.42
C THR A 4 21.78 8.41 -6.61
N ASN A 5 22.10 7.56 -5.64
CA ASN A 5 21.13 6.99 -4.70
C ASN A 5 20.69 8.02 -3.63
N THR A 6 20.79 9.31 -3.95
CA THR A 6 20.38 10.40 -3.07
C THR A 6 18.88 10.62 -3.23
N VAL A 7 18.18 10.77 -2.10
CA VAL A 7 16.78 11.17 -2.08
C VAL A 7 16.75 12.68 -2.17
N GLU A 8 16.29 13.22 -3.30
CA GLU A 8 16.22 14.67 -3.54
C GLU A 8 14.76 15.15 -3.51
N GLU A 9 13.83 14.31 -4.00
CA GLU A 9 12.40 14.57 -4.00
C GLU A 9 11.61 13.46 -3.28
N PRO A 10 10.41 13.73 -2.76
CA PRO A 10 9.59 12.71 -2.07
C PRO A 10 9.33 11.46 -2.92
N LEU A 11 9.14 11.61 -4.24
CA LEU A 11 8.89 10.50 -5.16
C LEU A 11 10.14 9.63 -5.41
N ASP A 12 11.34 10.12 -5.09
CA ASP A 12 12.55 9.30 -5.19
C ASP A 12 12.50 8.12 -4.22
N LEU A 13 11.85 8.26 -3.06
CA LEU A 13 11.66 7.14 -2.14
C LEU A 13 10.83 6.01 -2.79
N ILE A 14 9.85 6.38 -3.61
CA ILE A 14 9.03 5.41 -4.35
C ILE A 14 9.86 4.79 -5.48
N ARG A 15 10.63 5.61 -6.20
CA ARG A 15 11.57 5.15 -7.24
C ARG A 15 12.55 4.11 -6.70
N LEU A 16 13.14 4.39 -5.55
CA LEU A 16 14.10 3.52 -4.87
C LEU A 16 13.47 2.24 -4.33
N SER A 17 12.13 2.18 -4.24
CA SER A 17 11.39 1.01 -3.75
C SER A 17 10.82 0.13 -4.88
N LEU A 18 11.18 0.41 -6.14
CA LEU A 18 10.87 -0.48 -7.25
C LEU A 18 11.46 -1.87 -7.02
N ASP A 19 10.68 -2.89 -7.33
CA ASP A 19 10.98 -4.30 -7.06
C ASP A 19 11.13 -4.66 -5.56
N GLU A 20 10.79 -3.74 -4.66
CA GLU A 20 10.74 -4.01 -3.21
C GLU A 20 9.29 -4.18 -2.72
N ARG A 21 9.13 -4.80 -1.54
CA ARG A 21 7.83 -4.95 -0.90
C ARG A 21 7.52 -3.69 -0.09
N ILE A 22 6.42 -3.02 -0.45
CA ILE A 22 5.96 -1.78 0.18
C ILE A 22 4.66 -2.00 0.94
N TYR A 23 4.36 -1.08 1.84
CA TYR A 23 3.07 -0.95 2.48
C TYR A 23 2.33 0.26 1.93
N VAL A 24 1.04 0.10 1.60
CA VAL A 24 0.17 1.17 1.12
C VAL A 24 -1.10 1.19 1.97
N LYS A 25 -1.36 2.31 2.66
CA LYS A 25 -2.65 2.58 3.29
C LYS A 25 -3.53 3.29 2.27
N MET A 26 -4.68 2.71 2.01
CA MET A 26 -5.73 3.28 1.18
C MET A 26 -6.80 3.93 2.05
N ARG A 27 -7.68 4.72 1.44
CA ARG A 27 -8.94 5.15 2.05
C ARG A 27 -9.80 3.93 2.46
N ASN A 28 -10.75 4.16 3.36
CA ASN A 28 -11.75 3.17 3.82
C ASN A 28 -11.13 1.92 4.46
N ASP A 29 -10.13 2.13 5.33
CA ASP A 29 -9.49 1.08 6.12
C ASP A 29 -9.02 -0.16 5.35
N ARG A 30 -8.56 0.11 4.13
CA ARG A 30 -7.94 -0.87 3.26
C ARG A 30 -6.43 -0.68 3.25
N GLU A 31 -5.71 -1.79 3.37
CA GLU A 31 -4.26 -1.83 3.46
C GLU A 31 -3.72 -2.86 2.47
N LEU A 32 -2.63 -2.52 1.79
CA LEU A 32 -1.97 -3.37 0.82
C LEU A 32 -0.51 -3.57 1.22
N ARG A 33 -0.04 -4.81 1.15
CA ARG A 33 1.39 -5.17 1.24
C ARG A 33 1.76 -5.96 0.00
N GLY A 34 2.61 -5.40 -0.86
CA GLY A 34 2.91 -5.99 -2.17
C GLY A 34 4.22 -5.48 -2.75
N ARG A 35 4.73 -6.19 -3.76
CA ARG A 35 5.93 -5.81 -4.52
C ARG A 35 5.57 -4.70 -5.50
N LEU A 36 6.29 -3.58 -5.48
CA LEU A 36 6.05 -2.47 -6.40
C LEU A 36 6.71 -2.75 -7.76
N HIS A 37 5.91 -2.96 -8.81
CA HIS A 37 6.42 -3.18 -10.17
C HIS A 37 6.56 -1.88 -10.96
N ALA A 38 5.60 -0.96 -10.81
CA ALA A 38 5.59 0.30 -11.54
C ALA A 38 4.76 1.35 -10.81
N TYR A 39 5.03 2.62 -11.06
CA TYR A 39 4.24 3.75 -10.59
C TYR A 39 4.29 4.94 -11.56
N ASP A 40 3.42 5.92 -11.37
CA ASP A 40 3.45 7.22 -12.07
C ASP A 40 3.42 8.41 -11.10
N GLN A 41 3.41 9.63 -11.64
CA GLN A 41 3.37 10.89 -10.87
C GLN A 41 2.10 11.05 -10.00
N HIS A 42 1.01 10.34 -10.32
CA HIS A 42 -0.23 10.38 -9.56
C HIS A 42 -0.23 9.33 -8.45
N LEU A 43 0.83 8.52 -8.33
CA LEU A 43 0.89 7.33 -7.48
C LEU A 43 -0.16 6.27 -7.86
N ASN A 44 -0.52 6.20 -9.15
CA ASN A 44 -1.06 4.94 -9.66
C ASN A 44 0.06 3.90 -9.60
N MET A 45 -0.25 2.66 -9.19
CA MET A 45 0.76 1.62 -9.00
C MET A 45 0.34 0.29 -9.59
N ILE A 46 1.33 -0.50 -10.00
CA ILE A 46 1.19 -1.93 -10.26
C ILE A 46 1.88 -2.66 -9.12
N LEU A 47 1.10 -3.41 -8.34
CA LEU A 47 1.61 -4.24 -7.26
C LEU A 47 1.49 -5.73 -7.60
N GLY A 48 2.50 -6.51 -7.26
CA GLY A 48 2.53 -7.96 -7.37
C GLY A 48 2.56 -8.62 -5.99
N ASP A 49 2.12 -9.88 -5.93
CA ASP A 49 2.11 -10.70 -4.70
C ASP A 49 1.50 -9.94 -3.51
N VAL A 50 0.30 -9.39 -3.71
CA VAL A 50 -0.32 -8.45 -2.77
C VAL A 50 -1.11 -9.21 -1.71
N GLU A 51 -0.81 -8.95 -0.44
CA GLU A 51 -1.74 -9.20 0.67
C GLU A 51 -2.57 -7.94 0.90
N GLU A 52 -3.87 -8.05 0.69
CA GLU A 52 -4.84 -7.01 1.04
C GLU A 52 -5.48 -7.32 2.39
N THR A 53 -5.62 -6.30 3.23
CA THR A 53 -6.41 -6.32 4.45
C THR A 53 -7.48 -5.24 4.37
N VAL A 54 -8.74 -5.59 4.60
CA VAL A 54 -9.86 -4.64 4.70
C VAL A 54 -10.50 -4.78 6.07
N THR A 55 -10.58 -3.68 6.80
CA THR A 55 -11.26 -3.61 8.10
C THR A 55 -12.63 -2.96 7.93
N THR A 56 -13.68 -3.63 8.40
CA THR A 56 -15.06 -3.14 8.42
C THR A 56 -15.55 -3.03 9.85
N ILE A 57 -16.38 -2.02 10.10
CA ILE A 57 -17.09 -1.83 11.37
C ILE A 57 -18.51 -2.30 11.15
N GLU A 58 -18.92 -3.30 11.90
CA GLU A 58 -20.31 -3.76 11.98
C GLU A 58 -20.86 -3.39 13.36
N ILE A 59 -22.15 -3.09 13.44
CA ILE A 59 -22.82 -2.85 14.73
C ILE A 59 -23.64 -4.10 15.04
N ASP A 60 -23.43 -4.67 16.22
CA ASP A 60 -24.26 -5.76 16.71
C ASP A 60 -25.68 -5.24 16.98
N GLU A 61 -26.69 -5.84 16.35
CA GLU A 61 -28.08 -5.36 16.45
C GLU A 61 -28.70 -5.63 17.84
N GLU A 62 -28.15 -6.56 18.62
CA GLU A 62 -28.65 -6.92 19.94
C GLU A 62 -27.93 -6.14 21.04
N THR A 63 -26.60 -6.02 20.94
CA THR A 63 -25.76 -5.39 21.97
C THR A 63 -25.40 -3.94 21.69
N TYR A 64 -25.61 -3.45 20.45
CA TYR A 64 -25.19 -2.13 19.97
C TYR A 64 -23.68 -1.88 20.04
N GLU A 65 -22.87 -2.93 20.19
CA GLU A 65 -21.41 -2.83 20.22
C GLU A 65 -20.83 -2.75 18.81
N GLU A 66 -19.72 -2.01 18.67
CA GLU A 66 -18.95 -1.96 17.42
C GLU A 66 -18.04 -3.19 17.30
N ILE A 67 -18.27 -3.99 16.27
CA ILE A 67 -17.48 -5.17 15.93
C ILE A 67 -16.55 -4.82 14.77
N TYR A 68 -15.25 -4.87 15.03
CA TYR A 68 -14.22 -4.67 14.02
C TYR A 68 -13.87 -6.01 13.37
N LYS A 69 -14.21 -6.19 12.09
CA LYS A 69 -13.85 -7.37 11.31
C LYS A 69 -12.75 -7.04 10.33
N SER A 70 -11.71 -7.88 10.30
CA SER A 70 -10.61 -7.75 9.34
C SER A 70 -10.61 -8.95 8.40
N THR A 71 -10.68 -8.69 7.10
CA THR A 71 -10.61 -9.72 6.06
C THR A 71 -9.29 -9.60 5.31
N LYS A 72 -8.68 -10.75 4.99
CA LYS A 72 -7.42 -10.82 4.24
C LYS A 72 -7.57 -11.64 2.98
N ARG A 73 -6.95 -11.19 1.89
CA ARG A 73 -6.81 -11.98 0.66
C ARG A 73 -5.49 -11.73 -0.05
N ASN A 74 -5.04 -12.73 -0.79
CA ASN A 74 -3.87 -12.63 -1.65
C ASN A 74 -4.30 -12.36 -3.10
N ILE A 75 -3.62 -11.43 -3.76
CA ILE A 75 -3.89 -11.01 -5.14
C ILE A 75 -2.57 -11.06 -5.91
N PRO A 76 -2.44 -11.92 -6.95
CA PRO A 76 -1.17 -12.06 -7.68
C PRO A 76 -0.68 -10.76 -8.31
N MET A 77 -1.61 -9.96 -8.85
CA MET A 77 -1.32 -8.67 -9.48
C MET A 77 -2.50 -7.72 -9.30
N LEU A 78 -2.21 -6.47 -8.94
CA LEU A 78 -3.20 -5.45 -8.63
C LEU A 78 -2.78 -4.09 -9.21
N PHE A 79 -3.66 -3.48 -10.00
CA PHE A 79 -3.55 -2.06 -10.31
C PHE A 79 -4.22 -1.24 -9.20
N VAL A 80 -3.49 -0.25 -8.69
CA VAL A 80 -3.93 0.67 -7.64
C VAL A 80 -4.03 2.07 -8.23
N ARG A 81 -5.17 2.73 -8.02
CA ARG A 81 -5.36 4.13 -8.41
C ARG A 81 -4.88 5.07 -7.30
N GLY A 82 -4.11 6.08 -7.68
CA GLY A 82 -3.47 7.03 -6.77
C GLY A 82 -4.42 7.87 -5.91
N ASP A 83 -5.60 8.22 -6.42
CA ASP A 83 -6.60 9.03 -5.68
C ASP A 83 -7.01 8.42 -4.32
N GLY A 84 -6.95 7.09 -4.21
CA GLY A 84 -7.29 6.34 -3.01
C GLY A 84 -6.13 6.11 -2.06
N VAL A 85 -4.89 6.44 -2.44
CA VAL A 85 -3.70 6.27 -1.61
C VAL A 85 -3.66 7.37 -0.56
N VAL A 86 -3.42 6.99 0.69
CA VAL A 86 -3.27 7.91 1.83
C VAL A 86 -1.82 7.96 2.30
N LEU A 87 -1.16 6.79 2.34
CA LEU A 87 0.22 6.67 2.77
C LEU A 87 0.91 5.54 2.01
N VAL A 88 2.19 5.75 1.69
CA VAL A 88 3.08 4.74 1.13
C VAL A 88 4.31 4.67 2.04
N ALA A 89 4.61 3.48 2.55
CA ALA A 89 5.81 3.23 3.35
C ALA A 89 6.76 2.31 2.58
N PRO A 90 8.02 2.76 2.33
CA PRO A 90 9.07 1.93 1.75
C PRO A 90 9.46 0.81 2.73
N PRO A 91 10.19 -0.23 2.27
CA PRO A 91 10.72 -1.24 3.16
C PRO A 91 11.67 -0.63 4.21
N LEU A 92 11.75 -1.29 5.36
CA LEU A 92 12.74 -0.95 6.38
C LEU A 92 14.13 -1.27 5.81
N ARG A 93 14.89 -0.23 5.47
CA ARG A 93 16.30 -0.38 5.10
C ARG A 93 17.10 -0.51 6.39
N VAL A 94 17.45 -1.75 6.75
CA VAL A 94 18.39 -2.01 7.83
C VAL A 94 19.77 -1.61 7.30
N GLY A 95 20.38 -0.61 7.93
CA GLY A 95 21.73 -0.11 7.56
C GLY A 95 22.84 -1.09 7.89
#